data_AF-I4F1I6-F1
#
_entry.id   AF-I4F1I6-F1
#
_cell.length_a   1.000
_cell.length_b   1.000
_cell.length_c   1.000
_cell.angle_alpha   90.00
_cell.angle_beta   90.00
_cell.angle_gamma   90.00
#
_symmetry.space_group_name_H-M   'P 1'
#
loop_
_entity.id
_entity.type
_entity.pdbx_description
1 polymer ?
#
loop_
_entity_poly.entity_id
_entity_poly.type
_entity_poly.pdbx_seq_one_letter_code
_entity_poly.pdbx_strand_id
1 'polypeptide(L)'
;MPPRPGVGDARGGRRTRRRVHRRRPRRQRRDVAAADFFLGSFAVAVPAGGLVTGVAFPVAAPGTGAGFYEVTRKAKDFALIAAAAQLTVADGAVTDARVAVTGLTHGPVRMAAVESALVGSPPTAEAIRDAARLAGGEVLAEVNTRSPAAYRRRVLPVVVARALKSAAADLEVAP
;
A
#
# COMPACT_ATOMS: atom_id res chain seq x y z
N MET A 1 -13.76 -71.48 54.87
CA MET A 1 -14.99 -70.68 55.10
C MET A 1 -14.61 -69.20 54.98
N PRO A 2 -15.03 -68.49 53.92
CA PRO A 2 -14.61 -67.11 53.66
C PRO A 2 -15.54 -66.09 54.34
N PRO A 3 -15.11 -64.82 54.46
CA PRO A 3 -15.98 -63.75 53.95
C PRO A 3 -15.27 -62.78 53.00
N ARG A 4 -16.12 -62.13 52.20
CA ARG A 4 -15.87 -61.41 50.94
C ARG A 4 -15.37 -59.96 51.11
N PRO A 5 -14.83 -59.37 50.03
CA PRO A 5 -14.23 -58.03 49.99
C PRO A 5 -15.26 -56.91 49.76
N GLY A 6 -15.00 -55.71 50.30
CA GLY A 6 -15.58 -54.43 49.88
C GLY A 6 -14.48 -53.60 49.19
N VAL A 7 -14.47 -53.46 47.87
CA VAL A 7 -15.19 -52.47 47.01
C VAL A 7 -14.51 -51.09 46.98
N GLY A 8 -14.08 -50.73 45.77
CA GLY A 8 -13.41 -49.50 45.33
C GLY A 8 -12.35 -49.85 44.27
N ASP A 9 -12.74 -50.28 43.05
CA ASP A 9 -13.16 -49.46 41.90
C ASP A 9 -12.09 -48.38 41.57
N ALA A 10 -11.52 -48.21 40.38
CA ALA A 10 -11.67 -48.81 39.07
C ALA A 10 -10.51 -48.33 38.17
N ARG A 11 -10.20 -49.11 37.12
CA ARG A 11 -9.77 -48.65 35.77
C ARG A 11 -8.39 -47.94 35.72
N GLY A 12 -7.34 -48.54 35.15
CA GLY A 12 -7.26 -49.00 33.76
C GLY A 12 -6.68 -47.88 32.89
N GLY A 13 -5.51 -48.07 32.28
CA GLY A 13 -4.99 -47.03 31.37
C GLY A 13 -3.60 -47.27 30.81
N ARG A 14 -3.55 -47.78 29.59
CA ARG A 14 -2.36 -47.95 28.74
C ARG A 14 -1.51 -46.68 28.71
N ARG A 15 -0.19 -46.79 29.00
CA ARG A 15 0.78 -45.71 28.76
C ARG A 15 1.00 -45.53 27.27
N THR A 16 0.10 -44.79 26.63
CA THR A 16 0.24 -44.30 25.26
C THR A 16 1.43 -43.34 25.18
N ARG A 17 2.47 -43.74 24.44
CA ARG A 17 3.54 -42.82 24.00
C ARG A 17 2.87 -41.71 23.17
N ARG A 18 2.78 -40.51 23.75
CA ARG A 18 2.24 -39.33 23.06
C ARG A 18 3.16 -39.00 21.89
N ARG A 19 2.73 -39.26 20.66
CA ARG A 19 3.36 -38.70 19.46
C ARG A 19 2.86 -37.28 19.29
N VAL A 20 3.74 -36.30 19.48
CA VAL A 20 3.49 -34.94 19.03
C VAL A 20 3.83 -34.89 17.54
N HIS A 21 2.81 -35.05 16.70
CA HIS A 21 2.95 -34.74 15.28
C HIS A 21 2.86 -33.22 15.11
N ARG A 22 4.01 -32.54 15.10
CA ARG A 22 4.07 -31.16 14.63
C ARG A 22 3.87 -31.18 13.11
N ARG A 23 2.63 -31.01 12.68
CA ARG A 23 2.29 -30.77 11.27
C ARG A 23 2.96 -29.44 10.88
N ARG A 24 4.00 -29.48 10.05
CA ARG A 24 4.57 -28.26 9.47
C ARG A 24 3.40 -27.51 8.80
N PRO A 25 3.18 -26.22 9.09
CA PRO A 25 2.17 -25.47 8.35
C PRO A 25 2.63 -25.51 6.88
N ARG A 26 1.76 -25.98 6.00
CA ARG A 26 2.00 -25.90 4.56
C ARG A 26 2.36 -24.44 4.27
N ARG A 27 3.51 -24.21 3.64
CA ARG A 27 3.89 -22.88 3.12
C ARG A 27 2.86 -22.52 2.06
N GLN A 28 1.76 -21.90 2.46
CA GLN A 28 0.71 -21.46 1.58
C GLN A 28 1.09 -20.06 1.10
N ARG A 29 1.32 -19.92 -0.20
CA ARG A 29 1.44 -18.61 -0.83
C ARG A 29 0.05 -17.99 -0.91
N ARG A 30 -0.04 -16.71 -0.57
CA ARG A 30 -1.24 -15.89 -0.74
C ARG A 30 -0.81 -14.58 -1.37
N ASP A 31 -1.61 -14.11 -2.32
CA ASP A 31 -1.43 -12.79 -2.89
C ASP A 31 -2.32 -11.80 -2.12
N VAL A 32 -1.80 -10.60 -1.88
CA VAL A 32 -2.48 -9.52 -1.16
C VAL A 32 -2.42 -8.29 -2.06
N ALA A 33 -3.56 -7.64 -2.28
CA ALA A 33 -3.59 -6.40 -3.05
C ALA A 33 -2.77 -5.32 -2.33
N ALA A 34 -2.09 -4.46 -3.08
CA ALA A 34 -1.26 -3.40 -2.49
C ALA A 34 -2.07 -2.46 -1.57
N ALA A 35 -3.36 -2.23 -1.89
CA ALA A 35 -4.27 -1.43 -1.08
C ALA A 35 -4.55 -2.05 0.30
N ASP A 36 -4.51 -3.37 0.41
CA ASP A 36 -4.78 -4.12 1.64
C ASP A 36 -3.50 -4.51 2.40
N PHE A 37 -2.34 -4.23 1.82
CA PHE A 37 -1.05 -4.67 2.37
C PHE A 37 -0.60 -3.82 3.56
N PHE A 38 -0.87 -2.51 3.55
CA PHE A 38 -0.40 -1.57 4.57
C PHE A 38 -1.48 -1.37 5.64
N LEU A 39 -1.21 -1.83 6.86
CA LEU A 39 -2.17 -1.77 7.97
C LEU A 39 -1.88 -0.62 8.95
N GLY A 40 -0.71 0.00 8.83
CA GLY A 40 -0.29 1.13 9.66
C GLY A 40 1.23 1.19 9.82
N SER A 41 1.70 2.00 10.77
CA SER A 41 3.13 2.17 11.01
C SER A 41 3.74 0.85 11.47
N PHE A 42 4.71 0.37 10.69
CA PHE A 42 5.38 -0.92 10.93
C PHE A 42 4.43 -2.13 10.94
N ALA A 43 3.22 -2.00 10.40
CA ALA A 43 2.22 -3.06 10.34
C ALA A 43 1.81 -3.33 8.89
N VAL A 44 1.97 -4.59 8.47
CA VAL A 44 1.62 -5.07 7.13
C VAL A 44 0.82 -6.36 7.21
N ALA A 45 0.09 -6.71 6.16
CA ALA A 45 -0.72 -7.93 6.06
C ALA A 45 0.12 -9.21 5.87
N VAL A 46 1.23 -9.34 6.62
CA VAL A 46 2.09 -10.53 6.67
C VAL A 46 1.94 -11.16 8.05
N PRO A 47 1.46 -12.42 8.15
CA PRO A 47 1.30 -13.08 9.45
C PRO A 47 2.66 -13.37 10.09
N ALA A 48 2.68 -13.64 11.40
CA ALA A 48 3.88 -14.03 12.11
C ALA A 48 4.55 -15.26 11.46
N GLY A 49 5.85 -15.16 11.17
CA GLY A 49 6.61 -16.18 10.44
C GLY A 49 6.33 -16.25 8.93
N GLY A 50 5.49 -15.35 8.41
CA GLY A 50 5.31 -15.12 6.98
C GLY A 50 6.48 -14.34 6.37
N LEU A 51 6.64 -14.47 5.05
CA LEU A 51 7.67 -13.78 4.29
C LEU A 51 7.06 -13.24 3.00
N VAL A 52 7.38 -11.99 2.65
CA VAL A 52 7.11 -11.46 1.31
C VAL A 52 8.09 -12.10 0.34
N THR A 53 7.59 -12.87 -0.62
CA THR A 53 8.43 -13.61 -1.58
C THR A 53 8.59 -12.91 -2.93
N GLY A 54 7.84 -11.83 -3.18
CA GLY A 54 7.88 -11.08 -4.42
C GLY A 54 6.77 -10.05 -4.49
N VAL A 55 6.86 -9.16 -5.47
CA VAL A 55 5.83 -8.17 -5.82
C VAL A 55 5.58 -8.31 -7.32
N ALA A 56 4.32 -8.35 -7.72
CA ALA A 56 3.91 -8.43 -9.12
C ALA A 56 3.22 -7.13 -9.52
N PHE A 57 3.65 -6.57 -10.65
CA PHE A 57 3.02 -5.40 -11.27
C PHE A 57 2.39 -5.82 -12.59
N PRO A 58 1.18 -5.33 -12.92
CA PRO A 58 0.67 -5.48 -14.27
C PRO A 58 1.62 -4.78 -15.26
N VAL A 59 1.78 -5.38 -16.45
CA VAL A 59 2.55 -4.76 -17.53
C VAL A 59 1.83 -3.47 -17.92
N ALA A 60 2.57 -2.36 -18.01
CA ALA A 60 2.02 -1.08 -18.40
C ALA A 60 1.44 -1.16 -19.81
N ALA A 61 0.23 -0.64 -20.01
CA ALA A 61 -0.36 -0.54 -21.34
C ALA A 61 0.43 0.44 -22.21
N PRO A 62 0.40 0.33 -23.55
CA PRO A 62 0.93 1.36 -24.43
C PRO A 62 0.37 2.75 -24.08
N GLY A 63 1.19 3.79 -24.26
CA GLY A 63 0.80 5.16 -23.87
C GLY A 63 0.67 5.35 -22.36
N THR A 64 1.40 4.56 -21.55
CA THR A 64 1.45 4.73 -20.08
C THR A 64 2.78 5.35 -19.66
N GLY A 65 2.70 6.46 -18.94
CA GLY A 65 3.86 7.15 -18.36
C GLY A 65 3.80 7.14 -16.84
N ALA A 66 4.97 7.14 -16.20
CA ALA A 66 5.10 7.13 -14.74
C ALA A 66 5.93 8.31 -14.23
N GLY A 67 5.60 8.78 -13.03
CA GLY A 67 6.24 9.92 -12.42
C GLY A 67 6.32 9.81 -10.91
N PHE A 68 7.40 10.33 -10.35
CA PHE A 68 7.62 10.36 -8.90
C PHE A 68 8.18 11.72 -8.49
N TYR A 69 7.68 12.25 -7.38
CA TYR A 69 8.21 13.48 -6.81
C TYR A 69 8.19 13.41 -5.29
N GLU A 70 9.31 13.76 -4.66
CA GLU A 70 9.44 13.79 -3.21
C GLU A 70 9.97 15.13 -2.70
N VAL A 71 9.55 15.48 -1.49
CA VAL A 71 10.10 16.58 -0.71
C VAL A 71 10.83 15.99 0.48
N THR A 72 12.16 16.12 0.49
CA THR A 72 13.03 15.68 1.58
C THR A 72 13.77 16.90 2.15
N ARG A 73 14.19 16.84 3.42
CA ARG A 73 14.99 17.93 4.03
C ARG A 73 16.42 17.95 3.53
N LYS A 74 16.95 16.77 3.22
CA LYS A 74 18.29 16.53 2.72
C LYS A 74 18.26 15.26 1.87
N ALA A 75 19.22 15.15 0.95
CA ALA A 75 19.39 13.95 0.15
C ALA A 75 19.47 12.70 1.05
N LYS A 76 18.78 11.63 0.64
CA LYS A 76 18.73 10.32 1.33
C LYS A 76 18.03 10.33 2.70
N ASP A 77 17.24 11.36 3.03
CA ASP A 77 16.31 11.31 4.17
C ASP A 77 14.95 10.74 3.73
N PHE A 78 14.13 10.31 4.69
CA PHE A 78 12.74 9.98 4.40
C PHE A 78 12.00 11.22 3.88
N ALA A 79 11.17 11.01 2.86
CA ALA A 79 10.29 12.05 2.34
C ALA A 79 9.39 12.60 3.46
N LEU A 80 9.32 13.93 3.56
CA LEU A 80 8.29 14.60 4.34
C LEU A 80 6.91 14.32 3.74
N ILE A 81 6.87 14.32 2.40
CA ILE A 81 5.74 13.94 1.56
C ILE A 81 6.30 13.53 0.19
N ALA A 82 5.72 12.51 -0.43
CA ALA A 82 6.04 12.12 -1.80
C ALA A 82 4.78 11.66 -2.53
N ALA A 83 4.78 11.79 -3.86
CA ALA A 83 3.74 11.27 -4.72
C ALA A 83 4.34 10.40 -5.82
N ALA A 84 3.68 9.26 -6.07
CA ALA A 84 3.85 8.47 -7.27
C ALA A 84 2.59 8.63 -8.13
N ALA A 85 2.78 8.82 -9.44
CA ALA A 85 1.71 8.96 -10.40
C ALA A 85 1.97 8.05 -11.61
N GLN A 86 0.89 7.53 -12.18
CA GLN A 86 0.87 6.85 -13.47
C GLN A 86 -0.34 7.35 -14.26
N LEU A 87 -0.14 7.62 -15.53
CA LEU A 87 -1.17 8.04 -16.47
C LEU A 87 -1.11 7.13 -17.69
N THR A 88 -2.26 6.65 -18.14
CA THR A 88 -2.42 6.03 -19.45
C THR A 88 -3.23 6.96 -20.33
N VAL A 89 -2.75 7.22 -21.54
CA VAL A 89 -3.35 8.14 -22.50
C VAL A 89 -3.60 7.43 -23.81
N ALA A 90 -4.82 7.59 -24.34
CA ALA A 90 -5.21 7.15 -25.67
C ALA A 90 -6.02 8.26 -26.33
N ASP A 91 -5.81 8.47 -27.62
CA ASP A 91 -6.53 9.47 -28.42
C ASP A 91 -6.51 10.89 -27.81
N GLY A 92 -5.40 11.24 -27.18
CA GLY A 92 -5.18 12.55 -26.55
C GLY A 92 -5.87 12.75 -25.20
N ALA A 93 -6.52 11.73 -24.62
CA ALA A 93 -7.20 11.80 -23.34
C ALA A 93 -6.68 10.74 -22.35
N VAL A 94 -6.68 11.06 -21.06
CA VAL A 94 -6.33 10.12 -19.99
C VAL A 94 -7.42 9.05 -19.89
N THR A 95 -7.06 7.78 -20.02
CA THR A 95 -7.95 6.62 -19.89
C THR A 95 -7.84 5.92 -18.54
N ASP A 96 -6.67 5.96 -17.89
CA ASP A 96 -6.46 5.52 -16.51
C ASP A 96 -5.49 6.47 -15.80
N ALA A 97 -5.78 6.75 -14.53
CA ALA A 97 -4.93 7.57 -13.67
C ALA A 97 -4.78 6.91 -12.30
N ARG A 98 -3.54 6.85 -11.81
CA ARG A 98 -3.19 6.26 -10.52
C ARG A 98 -2.28 7.22 -9.77
N VAL A 99 -2.70 7.69 -8.59
CA VAL A 99 -1.94 8.65 -7.79
C VAL A 99 -1.91 8.17 -6.33
N ALA A 100 -0.71 7.91 -5.82
CA ALA A 100 -0.50 7.52 -4.43
C ALA A 100 0.44 8.50 -3.74
N VAL A 101 0.11 8.89 -2.51
CA VAL A 101 0.88 9.84 -1.72
C VAL A 101 1.34 9.19 -0.42
N THR A 102 2.61 9.38 -0.04
CA THR A 102 3.17 8.96 1.24
C THR A 102 3.46 10.16 2.12
N GLY A 103 3.57 9.92 3.43
CA GLY A 103 3.84 10.98 4.40
C GLY A 103 2.61 11.79 4.81
N LEU A 104 1.38 11.36 4.47
CA LEU A 104 0.14 11.96 5.00
C LEU A 104 -0.38 11.23 6.23
N THR A 105 -0.31 9.90 6.23
CA THR A 105 -0.76 9.00 7.30
C THR A 105 0.31 7.94 7.59
N HIS A 106 -0.04 6.97 8.42
CA HIS A 106 0.79 5.81 8.74
C HIS A 106 1.05 4.87 7.55
N GLY A 107 0.45 5.12 6.38
CA GLY A 107 0.65 4.37 5.15
C GLY A 107 0.48 5.23 3.89
N PRO A 108 0.65 4.65 2.69
CA PRO A 108 0.34 5.34 1.44
C PRO A 108 -1.17 5.57 1.30
N VAL A 109 -1.56 6.71 0.72
CA VAL A 109 -2.95 7.07 0.49
C VAL A 109 -3.19 7.26 -1.00
N ARG A 110 -4.26 6.66 -1.52
CA ARG A 110 -4.72 6.82 -2.90
C ARG A 110 -5.51 8.11 -3.07
N MET A 111 -5.21 8.89 -4.10
CA MET A 111 -5.86 10.17 -4.38
C MET A 111 -6.99 10.00 -5.41
N ALA A 112 -8.04 9.26 -5.04
CA ALA A 112 -9.12 8.91 -5.97
C ALA A 112 -9.83 10.12 -6.61
N ALA A 113 -9.96 11.22 -5.88
CA ALA A 113 -10.56 12.46 -6.42
C ALA A 113 -9.69 13.08 -7.53
N VAL A 114 -8.36 13.04 -7.37
CA VAL A 114 -7.41 13.51 -8.39
C VAL A 114 -7.47 12.60 -9.61
N GLU A 115 -7.47 11.28 -9.39
CA GLU A 115 -7.54 10.27 -10.46
C GLU A 115 -8.81 10.44 -11.30
N SER A 116 -9.96 10.56 -10.64
CA SER A 116 -11.27 10.71 -11.31
C SER A 116 -11.37 12.00 -12.12
N ALA A 117 -10.74 13.08 -11.65
CA ALA A 117 -10.77 14.37 -12.35
C ALA A 117 -9.89 14.40 -13.61
N LEU A 118 -8.92 13.50 -13.72
CA LEU A 118 -8.03 13.42 -14.88
C LEU A 118 -8.62 12.57 -16.00
N VAL A 119 -9.33 11.49 -15.67
CA VAL A 119 -9.92 10.58 -16.67
C VAL A 119 -10.86 11.35 -17.60
N GLY A 120 -10.69 11.12 -18.91
CA GLY A 120 -11.41 11.80 -19.98
C GLY A 120 -10.88 13.20 -20.34
N SER A 121 -9.91 13.73 -19.60
CA SER A 121 -9.26 15.02 -19.88
C SER A 121 -7.94 14.83 -20.63
N PRO A 122 -7.49 15.80 -21.43
CA PRO A 122 -6.13 15.79 -21.96
C PRO A 122 -5.10 15.96 -20.82
N PRO A 123 -3.90 15.36 -20.91
CA PRO A 123 -2.87 15.42 -19.87
C PRO A 123 -2.11 16.76 -19.86
N THR A 124 -2.83 17.89 -19.94
CA THR A 124 -2.23 19.23 -20.01
C THR A 124 -1.78 19.72 -18.63
N ALA A 125 -0.88 20.71 -18.63
CA ALA A 125 -0.40 21.31 -17.38
C ALA A 125 -1.54 21.93 -16.55
N GLU A 126 -2.56 22.48 -17.21
CA GLU A 126 -3.76 23.06 -16.62
C GLU A 126 -4.63 21.99 -15.98
N ALA A 127 -4.97 20.92 -16.72
CA ALA A 127 -5.77 19.82 -16.20
C ALA A 127 -5.10 19.15 -15.00
N ILE A 128 -3.78 18.90 -15.08
CA ILE A 128 -2.98 18.36 -13.97
C ILE A 128 -3.02 19.27 -12.75
N ARG A 129 -2.84 20.57 -12.94
CA ARG A 129 -2.86 21.55 -11.83
C ARG A 129 -4.23 21.58 -11.17
N ASP A 130 -5.30 21.58 -11.95
CA ASP A 130 -6.66 21.70 -11.44
C ASP A 130 -7.09 20.41 -10.72
N ALA A 131 -6.78 19.24 -11.28
CA ALA A 131 -6.97 17.95 -10.60
C ALA A 131 -6.16 17.86 -9.30
N ALA A 132 -4.89 18.31 -9.30
CA ALA A 132 -4.05 18.25 -8.11
C ALA A 132 -4.56 19.11 -6.94
N ARG A 133 -5.38 20.15 -7.19
CA ARG A 133 -6.06 20.90 -6.12
C ARG A 133 -7.10 20.07 -5.37
N LEU A 134 -7.63 19.03 -6.01
CA LEU A 134 -8.54 18.06 -5.40
C LEU A 134 -7.81 17.04 -4.52
N ALA A 135 -6.48 17.13 -4.41
CA ALA A 135 -5.72 16.41 -3.39
C ALA A 135 -6.06 16.99 -2.00
N GLY A 136 -7.21 16.57 -1.49
CA GLY A 136 -7.75 16.98 -0.21
C GLY A 136 -6.96 16.37 0.94
N GLY A 137 -6.30 17.23 1.73
CA GLY A 137 -5.56 16.83 2.93
C GLY A 137 -6.44 16.42 4.12
N GLU A 138 -7.72 16.12 3.93
CA GLU A 138 -8.61 15.69 5.03
C GLU A 138 -8.18 14.34 5.62
N VAL A 139 -7.39 13.57 4.87
CA VAL A 139 -6.76 12.33 5.30
C VAL A 139 -5.45 12.58 6.10
N LEU A 140 -5.09 13.83 6.43
CA LEU A 140 -3.86 14.10 7.17
C LEU A 140 -3.98 13.70 8.64
N ALA A 141 -3.08 12.80 9.06
CA ALA A 141 -2.84 12.54 10.46
C ALA A 141 -1.50 13.17 10.90
N GLU A 142 -1.39 13.51 12.18
CA GLU A 142 -0.17 13.98 12.87
C GLU A 142 0.82 12.81 13.05
N VAL A 143 1.21 12.18 11.94
CA VAL A 143 2.06 10.98 11.92
C VAL A 143 3.54 11.28 11.73
N ASN A 144 3.88 12.53 11.39
CA ASN A 144 5.22 12.92 11.03
C ASN A 144 5.71 14.01 11.96
N THR A 145 6.61 13.65 12.88
CA THR A 145 7.25 14.58 13.82
C THR A 145 8.25 15.52 13.16
N ARG A 146 8.60 15.29 11.89
CA ARG A 146 9.60 16.06 11.13
C ARG A 146 9.00 17.22 10.34
N SER A 147 7.67 17.26 10.18
CA SER A 147 6.97 18.37 9.54
C SER A 147 5.52 18.47 10.02
N PRO A 148 5.06 19.65 10.45
CA PRO A 148 3.67 19.86 10.85
C PRO A 148 2.68 19.43 9.76
N ALA A 149 1.50 18.93 10.15
CA ALA A 149 0.45 18.56 9.19
C ALA A 149 0.06 19.73 8.27
N ALA A 150 0.03 20.96 8.79
CA ALA A 150 -0.27 22.17 8.02
C ALA A 150 0.69 22.41 6.85
N TYR A 151 1.99 22.18 7.05
CA TYR A 151 2.98 22.30 5.96
C TYR A 151 2.72 21.26 4.87
N ARG A 152 2.52 20.00 5.26
CA ARG A 152 2.24 18.90 4.32
C ARG A 152 0.94 19.15 3.55
N ARG A 153 -0.11 19.66 4.20
CA ARG A 153 -1.37 20.05 3.55
C ARG A 153 -1.16 21.08 2.44
N ARG A 154 -0.33 22.09 2.71
CA ARG A 154 -0.04 23.17 1.75
C ARG A 154 0.76 22.67 0.55
N VAL A 155 1.68 21.73 0.77
CA VAL A 155 2.61 21.24 -0.26
C VAL A 155 2.03 20.07 -1.07
N LEU A 156 1.04 19.36 -0.53
CA LEU A 156 0.39 18.20 -1.16
C LEU A 156 -0.02 18.43 -2.63
N PRO A 157 -0.79 19.48 -2.99
CA PRO A 157 -1.16 19.73 -4.39
C PRO A 157 0.06 19.93 -5.30
N VAL A 158 1.12 20.56 -4.80
CA VAL A 158 2.35 20.81 -5.57
C VAL A 158 3.07 19.50 -5.87
N VAL A 159 3.18 18.62 -4.88
CA VAL A 159 3.86 17.33 -5.00
C VAL A 159 3.10 16.40 -5.94
N VAL A 160 1.78 16.35 -5.82
CA VAL A 160 0.91 15.61 -6.74
C VAL A 160 1.04 16.13 -8.17
N ALA A 161 0.97 17.45 -8.37
CA ALA A 161 1.10 18.05 -9.70
C ALA A 161 2.48 17.78 -10.32
N ARG A 162 3.58 17.79 -9.54
CA ARG A 162 4.93 17.49 -10.05
C ARG A 162 5.07 16.03 -10.46
N ALA A 163 4.55 15.09 -9.66
CA ALA A 163 4.54 13.67 -10.04
C ALA A 163 3.73 13.44 -11.32
N LEU A 164 2.55 14.05 -11.44
CA LEU A 164 1.71 13.96 -12.64
C LEU A 164 2.37 14.57 -13.88
N LYS A 165 3.04 15.72 -13.75
CA LYS A 165 3.81 16.32 -14.85
C LYS A 165 4.96 15.42 -15.30
N SER A 166 5.66 14.78 -14.36
CA SER A 166 6.69 13.80 -14.69
C SER A 166 6.10 12.60 -15.43
N ALA A 167 4.93 12.10 -14.99
CA ALA A 167 4.24 11.00 -15.68
C ALA A 167 3.79 11.40 -17.09
N ALA A 168 3.31 12.63 -17.28
CA ALA A 168 2.92 13.13 -18.59
C ALA A 168 4.13 13.28 -19.53
N ALA A 169 5.28 13.74 -19.04
CA ALA A 169 6.50 13.85 -19.83
C ALA A 169 7.06 12.47 -20.23
N ASP A 170 6.88 11.45 -19.38
CA ASP A 170 7.31 10.08 -19.65
C ASP A 170 6.50 9.41 -20.77
N LEU A 171 5.27 9.88 -21.04
CA LEU A 171 4.47 9.43 -22.19
C LEU A 171 5.16 9.70 -23.53
N GLU A 172 5.96 10.77 -23.61
CA GLU A 172 6.66 11.18 -24.83
C GLU A 172 7.93 10.36 -25.09
N VAL A 173 8.39 9.58 -24.09
CA VAL A 173 9.66 8.84 -24.11
C VAL A 173 9.45 7.33 -24.26
N ALA A 174 8.21 6.85 -24.16
CA ALA A 174 7.89 5.44 -24.35
C ALA A 174 8.17 5.00 -25.81
N PRO A 175 8.98 3.95 -26.03
CA PRO A 175 9.48 3.55 -27.36
C PRO A 175 8.42 2.96 -28.29
#